data_AF-A0A1E9A7A9-F1
#
_entry.id   AF-A0A1E9A7A9-F1
#
_cell.length_a   1.000
_cell.length_b   1.000
_cell.length_c   1.000
_cell.angle_alpha   90.00
_cell.angle_beta   90.00
_cell.angle_gamma   90.00
#
_symmetry.space_group_name_H-M   'P 1'
#
loop_
_entity.id
_entity.type
_entity.pdbx_description
1 polymer ?
#
loop_
_entity_poly.entity_id
_entity_poly.type
_entity_poly.pdbx_seq_one_letter_code
_entity_poly.pdbx_strand_id
1 'polypeptide(L)'
;MLTKEFAQRVDLSEKQVRKIVQHLEERGYHLNKTEYRGREATDFTEEDIELFNEIAEKVKQTNSYELAFDELEQEKDFLQVLVKDEDEQLPADPNVSNLMSELRTEIQQMREERHMLGQMINQVHQQQNELKELQDQMTSKLDENTKSLKELQTSASDIQSTQSDMQKLQKEQGELAKNTSKLLEEQPKQENKGFFARLFGL
;
A
#
# COMPACT_ATOMS: atom_id res chain seq x y z
N MET A 1 -17.14 -18.76 -26.20
CA MET A 1 -17.19 -19.84 -25.18
C MET A 1 -18.61 -19.98 -24.66
N LEU A 2 -19.09 -21.19 -24.31
CA LEU A 2 -20.45 -21.37 -23.76
C LEU A 2 -20.47 -21.20 -22.23
N THR A 3 -21.65 -20.93 -21.66
CA THR A 3 -21.86 -20.63 -20.22
C THR A 3 -21.13 -21.59 -19.27
N LYS A 4 -21.12 -22.90 -19.56
CA LYS A 4 -20.48 -23.89 -18.69
C LYS A 4 -18.96 -23.75 -18.66
N GLU A 5 -18.33 -23.59 -19.82
CA GLU A 5 -16.89 -23.40 -19.91
C GLU A 5 -16.49 -22.05 -19.33
N PHE A 6 -17.28 -21.02 -19.63
CA PHE A 6 -17.05 -19.68 -19.12
C PHE A 6 -17.11 -19.64 -17.58
N ALA A 7 -18.16 -20.22 -16.98
CA ALA A 7 -18.33 -20.30 -15.53
C ALA A 7 -17.12 -20.94 -14.82
N GLN A 8 -16.52 -21.98 -15.42
CA GLN A 8 -15.31 -22.61 -14.89
C GLN A 8 -14.09 -21.68 -14.94
N ARG A 9 -13.97 -20.82 -15.96
CA ARG A 9 -12.84 -19.88 -16.09
C ARG A 9 -12.90 -18.73 -15.11
N VAL A 10 -14.10 -18.22 -14.81
CA VAL A 10 -14.31 -17.09 -13.87
C VAL A 10 -14.51 -17.54 -12.42
N ASP A 11 -14.41 -18.84 -12.14
CA ASP A 11 -14.69 -19.42 -10.81
C ASP A 11 -16.06 -19.00 -10.24
N LEU A 12 -17.09 -18.98 -11.11
CA LEU A 12 -18.47 -18.68 -10.75
C LEU A 12 -19.36 -19.89 -11.02
N SER A 13 -20.47 -20.01 -10.30
CA SER A 13 -21.51 -20.96 -10.68
C SER A 13 -22.22 -20.51 -11.96
N GLU A 14 -22.69 -21.45 -12.77
CA GLU A 14 -23.51 -21.14 -13.96
C GLU A 14 -24.72 -20.27 -13.62
N LYS A 15 -25.27 -20.40 -12.41
CA LYS A 15 -26.37 -19.57 -11.91
C LYS A 15 -25.95 -18.12 -11.69
N GLN A 16 -24.77 -17.88 -11.11
CA GLN A 16 -24.22 -16.54 -10.95
C GLN A 16 -23.93 -15.92 -12.31
N VAL A 17 -23.33 -16.66 -13.24
CA VAL A 17 -23.09 -16.18 -14.61
C VAL A 17 -24.41 -15.77 -15.27
N ARG A 18 -25.44 -16.62 -15.25
CA ARG A 18 -26.76 -16.27 -15.81
C ARG A 18 -27.39 -15.04 -15.17
N LYS A 19 -27.21 -14.86 -13.85
CA LYS A 19 -27.73 -13.70 -13.14
C LYS A 19 -26.99 -12.40 -13.51
N ILE A 20 -25.67 -12.47 -13.70
CA ILE A 20 -24.88 -11.35 -14.22
C ILE A 20 -25.31 -11.01 -15.64
N VAL A 21 -25.45 -12.02 -16.52
CA VAL A 21 -25.97 -11.84 -17.89
C VAL A 21 -27.32 -11.14 -17.89
N GLN A 22 -28.25 -11.58 -17.03
CA GLN A 22 -29.57 -10.97 -16.93
C GLN A 22 -29.48 -9.48 -16.54
N HIS A 23 -28.68 -9.14 -15.53
CA HIS A 23 -28.54 -7.75 -15.11
C HIS A 23 -27.84 -6.86 -16.14
N LEU A 24 -26.89 -7.42 -16.89
CA LEU A 24 -26.29 -6.76 -18.05
C LEU A 24 -27.38 -6.46 -19.10
N GLU A 25 -28.13 -7.48 -19.51
CA GLU A 25 -29.19 -7.33 -20.54
C GLU A 25 -30.30 -6.35 -20.11
N GLU A 26 -30.74 -6.40 -18.85
CA GLU A 26 -31.72 -5.45 -18.27
C GLU A 26 -31.22 -4.00 -18.31
N ARG A 27 -29.90 -3.80 -18.23
CA ARG A 27 -29.22 -2.50 -18.31
C ARG A 27 -28.79 -2.14 -19.73
N GLY A 28 -29.23 -2.89 -20.73
CA GLY A 28 -28.99 -2.62 -22.15
C GLY A 28 -27.70 -3.19 -22.71
N TYR A 29 -26.99 -4.04 -21.95
CA TYR A 29 -25.79 -4.72 -22.44
C TYR A 29 -26.14 -5.97 -23.21
N HIS A 30 -25.66 -6.02 -24.45
CA HIS A 30 -25.90 -7.13 -25.34
C HIS A 30 -24.61 -7.94 -25.44
N LEU A 31 -24.62 -9.11 -24.82
CA LEU A 31 -23.57 -10.10 -25.03
C LEU A 31 -23.82 -10.82 -26.35
N ASN A 32 -22.75 -11.21 -27.02
CA ASN A 32 -22.83 -11.95 -28.27
C ASN A 32 -23.65 -13.24 -28.11
N LYS A 33 -24.39 -13.58 -29.15
CA LYS A 33 -25.30 -14.73 -29.19
C LYS A 33 -24.87 -15.69 -30.27
N THR A 34 -24.99 -16.98 -29.99
CA THR A 34 -24.71 -18.06 -30.91
C THR A 34 -25.81 -19.12 -30.82
N GLU A 35 -26.01 -19.87 -31.90
CA GLU A 35 -26.92 -21.00 -31.89
C GLU A 35 -26.24 -22.23 -31.28
N TYR A 36 -26.82 -22.75 -30.20
CA TYR A 36 -26.38 -23.99 -29.59
C TYR A 36 -27.56 -24.96 -29.43
N ARG A 37 -27.51 -26.07 -30.19
CA ARG A 37 -28.55 -27.12 -30.18
C ARG A 37 -29.96 -26.59 -30.46
N GLY A 38 -30.10 -25.70 -31.45
CA GLY A 38 -31.39 -25.12 -31.83
C GLY A 38 -31.97 -24.13 -30.82
N ARG A 39 -31.13 -23.61 -29.91
CA ARG A 39 -31.49 -22.54 -28.97
C ARG A 39 -30.41 -21.48 -28.98
N GLU A 40 -30.83 -20.24 -28.76
CA GLU A 40 -29.91 -19.12 -28.58
C GLU A 40 -29.15 -19.28 -27.26
N ALA A 41 -27.84 -19.11 -27.32
CA ALA A 41 -26.94 -19.17 -26.17
C ALA A 41 -25.97 -17.99 -26.23
N THR A 42 -25.59 -17.47 -25.06
CA THR A 42 -24.54 -16.44 -24.99
C THR A 42 -23.18 -17.04 -25.36
N ASP A 43 -22.48 -16.35 -26.26
CA ASP A 43 -21.12 -16.66 -26.68
C ASP A 43 -20.13 -15.71 -26.02
N PHE A 44 -19.47 -16.19 -24.98
CA PHE A 44 -18.56 -15.41 -24.16
C PHE A 44 -17.15 -15.32 -24.78
N THR A 45 -16.54 -14.15 -24.74
CA THR A 45 -15.15 -13.91 -25.17
C THR A 45 -14.20 -13.92 -23.96
N GLU A 46 -12.90 -13.76 -24.20
CA GLU A 46 -11.92 -13.59 -23.11
C GLU A 46 -12.07 -12.23 -22.41
N GLU A 47 -12.49 -11.19 -23.14
CA GLU A 47 -12.77 -9.87 -22.59
C GLU A 47 -13.91 -9.91 -21.55
N ASP A 48 -14.91 -10.79 -21.77
CA ASP A 48 -16.01 -10.99 -20.82
C ASP A 48 -15.52 -11.56 -19.48
N ILE A 49 -14.38 -12.26 -19.42
CA ILE A 49 -13.86 -12.87 -18.18
C ILE A 49 -13.54 -11.78 -17.16
N GLU A 50 -12.85 -10.72 -17.59
CA GLU A 50 -12.47 -9.60 -16.71
C GLU A 50 -13.71 -8.88 -16.18
N LEU A 51 -14.67 -8.57 -17.07
CA LEU A 51 -15.94 -7.95 -16.70
C LEU A 51 -16.69 -8.77 -15.65
N PHE A 52 -16.81 -10.08 -15.84
CA PHE A 52 -17.53 -10.95 -14.91
C PHE A 52 -16.81 -11.10 -13.57
N ASN A 53 -15.47 -11.10 -13.56
CA ASN A 53 -14.69 -11.11 -12.32
C ASN A 53 -14.89 -9.83 -11.53
N GLU A 54 -14.84 -8.67 -12.17
CA GLU A 54 -15.07 -7.38 -11.52
C GLU A 54 -16.49 -7.29 -10.93
N ILE A 55 -17.51 -7.67 -11.70
CA ILE A 55 -18.89 -7.72 -11.21
C ILE A 55 -19.00 -8.68 -10.03
N ALA A 56 -18.37 -9.86 -10.11
CA ALA A 56 -18.41 -10.82 -9.02
C ALA A 56 -17.73 -10.33 -7.74
N GLU A 57 -16.60 -9.64 -7.84
CA GLU A 57 -15.94 -9.00 -6.70
C GLU A 57 -16.82 -7.91 -6.09
N LYS A 58 -17.41 -7.04 -6.92
CA LYS A 58 -18.28 -5.98 -6.42
C LYS A 58 -19.54 -6.54 -5.75
N VAL A 59 -20.12 -7.60 -6.30
CA VAL A 59 -21.24 -8.33 -5.70
C VAL A 59 -20.86 -8.92 -4.34
N LYS A 60 -19.63 -9.45 -4.19
CA LYS A 60 -19.13 -9.93 -2.89
C LYS A 60 -18.98 -8.80 -1.88
N GLN A 61 -18.55 -7.61 -2.31
CA GLN A 61 -18.37 -6.45 -1.43
C GLN A 61 -19.70 -5.86 -0.96
N THR A 62 -20.64 -5.66 -1.89
CA THR A 62 -21.94 -5.02 -1.64
C THR A 62 -23.00 -5.99 -1.11
N ASN A 63 -22.78 -7.31 -1.26
CA ASN A 63 -23.77 -8.37 -1.03
C ASN A 63 -25.07 -8.23 -1.86
N SER A 64 -25.08 -7.41 -2.91
CA SER A 64 -26.24 -7.18 -3.75
C SER A 64 -25.82 -7.00 -5.21
N TYR A 65 -26.54 -7.66 -6.12
CA TYR A 65 -26.31 -7.44 -7.55
C TYR A 65 -26.71 -6.03 -7.96
N GLU A 66 -27.88 -5.58 -7.55
CA GLU A 66 -28.38 -4.25 -7.89
C GLU A 66 -27.41 -3.14 -7.43
N LEU A 67 -26.97 -3.19 -6.17
CA LEU A 67 -26.03 -2.20 -5.64
C LEU A 67 -24.64 -2.33 -6.28
N ALA A 68 -24.16 -3.55 -6.55
CA ALA A 68 -22.89 -3.76 -7.25
C ALA A 68 -22.92 -3.15 -8.65
N PHE A 69 -24.01 -3.36 -9.40
CA PHE A 69 -24.17 -2.79 -10.72
C PHE A 69 -24.28 -1.27 -10.65
N ASP A 70 -25.07 -0.70 -9.74
CA ASP A 70 -25.23 0.76 -9.61
C ASP A 70 -23.91 1.44 -9.20
N GLU A 71 -23.13 0.84 -8.30
CA GLU A 71 -21.80 1.32 -7.94
C GLU A 71 -20.81 1.17 -9.09
N LEU A 72 -20.88 0.05 -9.84
CA LEU A 72 -20.05 -0.12 -11.04
C LEU A 72 -20.42 0.92 -12.10
N GLU A 73 -21.69 1.22 -12.35
CA GLU A 73 -22.12 2.30 -13.26
C GLU A 73 -21.50 3.65 -12.87
N GLN A 74 -21.42 3.95 -11.58
CA GLN A 74 -20.89 5.21 -11.06
C GLN A 74 -19.36 5.28 -11.05
N GLU A 75 -18.70 4.21 -10.61
CA GLU A 75 -17.23 4.14 -10.51
C GLU A 75 -16.57 3.94 -11.87
N LYS A 76 -17.29 3.20 -12.71
CA LYS A 76 -16.84 2.61 -13.94
C LYS A 76 -17.98 2.86 -14.91
N ASP A 77 -17.93 4.02 -15.54
CA ASP A 77 -18.81 4.49 -16.63
C ASP A 77 -18.78 3.58 -17.88
N PHE A 78 -18.47 2.29 -17.73
CA PHE A 78 -18.43 1.21 -18.70
C PHE A 78 -19.83 1.03 -19.31
N LEU A 79 -20.91 1.29 -18.55
CA LEU A 79 -22.33 1.10 -18.89
C LEU A 79 -22.98 2.19 -19.76
N GLN A 80 -22.17 2.89 -20.58
CA GLN A 80 -22.67 3.75 -21.65
C GLN A 80 -23.27 2.93 -22.82
N VAL A 81 -24.61 2.89 -22.82
CA VAL A 81 -25.54 2.89 -23.96
C VAL A 81 -24.92 2.50 -25.32
N LEU A 82 -25.19 1.28 -25.75
CA LEU A 82 -25.09 0.91 -27.15
C LEU A 82 -26.24 1.59 -27.91
N VAL A 83 -25.90 2.51 -28.81
CA VAL A 83 -26.79 2.88 -29.92
C VAL A 83 -27.09 1.61 -30.69
N LYS A 84 -28.37 1.24 -30.76
CA LYS A 84 -28.82 0.08 -31.52
C LYS A 84 -28.36 0.23 -32.98
N ASP A 85 -27.64 -0.77 -33.50
CA ASP A 85 -27.39 -0.94 -34.93
C ASP A 85 -28.63 -1.53 -35.64
N GLU A 86 -29.83 -1.15 -35.22
CA GLU A 86 -31.06 -1.53 -35.91
C GLU A 86 -31.19 -0.66 -37.18
N ASP A 87 -30.48 -1.04 -38.24
CA ASP A 87 -30.63 -0.45 -39.57
C ASP A 87 -32.01 -0.75 -40.20
N GLU A 88 -32.84 -1.58 -39.55
CA GLU A 88 -34.08 -2.11 -40.12
C GLU A 88 -35.20 -1.05 -40.29
N GLN A 89 -35.10 0.14 -39.68
CA GLN A 89 -36.16 1.15 -39.76
C GLN A 89 -35.67 2.61 -39.75
N LEU A 90 -34.54 2.91 -40.37
CA LEU A 90 -34.18 4.32 -40.60
C LEU A 90 -35.14 4.94 -41.64
N PRO A 91 -35.71 6.13 -41.39
CA PRO A 91 -36.48 6.83 -42.41
C PRO A 91 -35.59 7.06 -43.64
N ALA A 92 -36.14 6.86 -44.84
CA ALA A 92 -35.43 7.01 -46.11
C ALA A 92 -34.94 8.44 -46.41
N ASP A 93 -35.03 9.36 -45.44
CA ASP A 93 -34.55 10.73 -45.56
C ASP A 93 -33.01 10.76 -45.45
N PRO A 94 -32.29 11.15 -46.51
CA PRO A 94 -30.83 11.20 -46.51
C PRO A 94 -30.26 12.17 -45.46
N ASN A 95 -30.99 13.20 -45.05
CA ASN A 95 -30.52 14.11 -44.00
C ASN A 95 -30.51 13.44 -42.61
N VAL A 96 -31.52 12.61 -42.33
CA VAL A 96 -31.60 11.86 -41.07
C VAL A 96 -30.53 10.77 -41.02
N SER A 97 -30.25 10.12 -42.15
CA SER A 97 -29.17 9.14 -42.28
C SER A 97 -27.79 9.74 -42.01
N ASN A 98 -27.51 10.92 -42.59
CA ASN A 98 -26.23 11.63 -42.37
C ASN A 98 -26.05 12.04 -40.90
N LEU A 99 -27.09 12.61 -40.27
CA LEU A 99 -27.04 13.00 -38.86
C LEU A 99 -26.81 11.79 -37.94
N MET A 100 -27.45 10.65 -38.25
CA MET A 100 -27.21 9.41 -37.52
C MET A 100 -25.79 8.89 -37.69
N SER A 101 -25.23 8.99 -38.89
CA SER A 101 -23.82 8.64 -39.14
C SER A 101 -22.87 9.53 -38.34
N GLU A 102 -23.09 10.85 -38.32
CA GLU A 102 -22.29 11.79 -37.52
C GLU A 102 -22.37 11.48 -36.02
N LEU A 103 -23.58 11.25 -35.51
CA LEU A 103 -23.80 10.89 -34.11
C LEU A 103 -23.12 9.57 -33.73
N ARG A 104 -23.16 8.56 -34.62
CA ARG A 104 -22.44 7.30 -34.42
C ARG A 104 -20.93 7.52 -34.36
N THR A 105 -20.37 8.37 -35.24
CA THR A 105 -18.95 8.72 -35.22
C THR A 105 -18.56 9.44 -33.94
N GLU A 106 -19.35 10.42 -33.48
CA GLU A 106 -19.07 11.17 -32.26
C GLU A 106 -19.16 10.29 -31.01
N ILE A 107 -20.15 9.39 -30.94
CA ILE A 107 -20.25 8.40 -29.88
C ILE A 107 -19.05 7.45 -29.88
N GLN A 108 -18.56 7.05 -31.06
CA GLN A 108 -17.36 6.22 -31.16
C GLN A 108 -16.11 6.96 -30.67
N GLN A 109 -15.96 8.23 -31.02
CA GLN A 109 -14.86 9.06 -30.53
C GLN A 109 -14.91 9.22 -29.00
N MET A 110 -16.09 9.51 -28.45
CA MET A 110 -16.28 9.59 -26.99
C MET A 110 -15.91 8.28 -26.29
N ARG A 111 -16.18 7.12 -26.92
CA ARG A 111 -15.79 5.81 -26.37
C ARG A 111 -14.27 5.62 -26.36
N GLU A 112 -13.58 6.04 -27.42
CA GLU A 112 -12.11 6.00 -27.50
C GLU A 112 -11.47 6.92 -26.44
N GLU A 113 -11.99 8.14 -26.28
CA GLU A 113 -11.56 9.08 -25.24
C GLU A 113 -11.79 8.52 -23.84
N ARG A 114 -12.96 7.91 -23.60
CA ARG A 114 -13.27 7.23 -22.33
C ARG A 114 -12.34 6.04 -22.08
N HIS A 115 -12.02 5.25 -23.10
CA HIS A 115 -11.08 4.13 -22.99
C HIS A 115 -9.68 4.61 -22.59
N MET A 116 -9.17 5.64 -23.26
CA MET A 116 -7.90 6.30 -22.94
C MET A 116 -7.90 6.85 -21.50
N LEU A 117 -8.99 7.51 -21.08
CA LEU A 117 -9.14 8.02 -19.72
C LEU A 117 -9.10 6.90 -18.69
N GLY A 118 -9.76 5.76 -18.97
CA GLY A 118 -9.69 4.57 -18.13
C GLY A 118 -8.26 4.04 -17.95
N GLN A 119 -7.47 4.01 -19.04
CA GLN A 119 -6.05 3.65 -18.96
C GLN A 119 -5.25 4.64 -18.10
N MET A 120 -5.50 5.95 -18.25
CA MET A 120 -4.84 6.98 -17.45
C MET A 120 -5.19 6.86 -15.96
N ILE A 121 -6.45 6.59 -15.62
CA ILE A 121 -6.88 6.39 -14.23
C ILE A 121 -6.16 5.19 -13.60
N ASN A 122 -6.04 4.08 -14.33
CA ASN A 122 -5.29 2.92 -13.86
C ASN A 122 -3.80 3.25 -13.59
N GLN A 123 -3.16 4.03 -14.46
CA GLN A 123 -1.79 4.50 -14.25
C GLN A 123 -1.69 5.39 -13.00
N VAL A 124 -2.65 6.29 -12.78
CA VAL A 124 -2.69 7.14 -11.58
C VAL A 124 -2.84 6.28 -10.31
N HIS A 125 -3.68 5.25 -10.33
CA HIS A 125 -3.81 4.34 -9.19
C HIS A 125 -2.54 3.57 -8.89
N GLN A 126 -1.82 3.09 -9.92
CA GLN A 126 -0.51 2.46 -9.74
C GLN A 126 0.48 3.43 -9.09
N GLN A 127 0.57 4.66 -9.59
CA GLN A 127 1.43 5.70 -9.00
C GLN A 127 1.06 6.03 -7.55
N GLN A 128 -0.24 6.09 -7.21
CA GLN A 128 -0.68 6.30 -5.83
C GLN A 128 -0.27 5.16 -4.90
N ASN A 129 -0.32 3.91 -5.36
CA ASN A 129 0.11 2.76 -4.57
C ASN A 129 1.62 2.76 -4.33
N GLU A 130 2.42 3.06 -5.36
CA GLU A 130 3.86 3.21 -5.24
C GLU A 130 4.24 4.34 -4.26
N LEU A 131 3.54 5.48 -4.33
CA LEU A 131 3.73 6.60 -3.40
C LEU A 131 3.41 6.21 -1.96
N LYS A 132 2.33 5.43 -1.75
CA LYS A 132 1.97 4.94 -0.42
C LYS A 132 3.01 3.99 0.14
N GLU A 133 3.52 3.07 -0.68
CA GLU A 133 4.60 2.16 -0.26
C GLU A 133 5.87 2.93 0.11
N LEU A 134 6.23 3.95 -0.69
CA LEU A 134 7.37 4.81 -0.39
C LEU A 134 7.16 5.60 0.91
N GLN A 135 5.95 6.09 1.17
CA GLN A 135 5.60 6.76 2.42
C GLN A 135 5.77 5.82 3.61
N ASP A 136 5.30 4.57 3.51
CA ASP A 136 5.42 3.57 4.57
C ASP A 136 6.90 3.25 4.86
N GLN A 137 7.72 3.09 3.80
CA GLN A 137 9.16 2.90 3.94
C GLN A 137 9.88 4.09 4.61
N MET A 138 9.52 5.32 4.23
CA MET A 138 10.08 6.52 4.87
C MET A 138 9.70 6.61 6.35
N THR A 139 8.44 6.30 6.67
CA THR A 139 7.94 6.32 8.05
C THR A 139 8.69 5.30 8.91
N SER A 140 8.88 4.07 8.40
CA SER A 140 9.67 3.03 9.09
C SER A 140 11.11 3.47 9.35
N LYS A 141 11.78 4.06 8.35
CA LYS A 141 13.16 4.58 8.52
C LYS A 141 13.23 5.74 9.51
N LEU A 142 12.23 6.61 9.55
CA LEU A 142 12.16 7.69 10.54
C LEU A 142 11.99 7.13 11.96
N ASP A 143 11.19 6.09 12.14
CA ASP A 143 11.03 5.42 13.43
C ASP A 143 12.32 4.74 13.89
N GLU A 144 13.02 4.05 13.00
CA GLU A 144 14.33 3.43 13.26
C GLU A 144 15.39 4.48 13.67
N ASN A 145 15.45 5.59 12.94
CA ASN A 145 16.35 6.70 13.26
C ASN A 145 15.99 7.35 14.59
N THR A 146 14.69 7.50 14.90
CA THR A 146 14.23 8.06 16.16
C THR A 146 14.60 7.15 17.34
N LYS A 147 14.52 5.83 17.18
CA LYS A 147 14.99 4.86 18.18
C LYS A 147 16.50 4.96 18.38
N SER A 148 17.26 4.96 17.28
CA SER A 148 18.73 5.10 17.30
C SER A 148 19.16 6.38 18.02
N LEU A 149 18.48 7.51 17.76
CA LEU A 149 18.75 8.78 18.43
C LEU A 149 18.48 8.72 19.94
N LYS A 150 17.41 8.05 20.37
CA LYS A 150 17.12 7.86 21.80
C LYS A 150 18.18 7.00 22.49
N GLU A 151 18.66 5.96 21.83
CA GLU A 151 19.74 5.10 22.34
C GLU A 151 21.05 5.87 22.48
N LEU A 152 21.41 6.66 21.47
CA LEU A 152 22.57 7.55 21.52
C LEU A 152 22.45 8.59 22.63
N GLN A 153 21.27 9.19 22.81
CA GLN A 153 21.02 10.17 23.85
C GLN A 153 21.14 9.55 25.26
N THR A 154 20.65 8.32 25.43
CA THR A 154 20.78 7.56 26.69
C THR A 154 22.24 7.25 26.97
N SER A 155 22.95 6.71 25.98
CA SER A 155 24.39 6.40 26.09
C SER A 155 25.23 7.64 26.40
N ALA A 156 24.92 8.79 25.79
CA ALA A 156 25.58 10.05 26.10
C ALA A 156 25.36 10.50 27.55
N SER A 157 24.12 10.35 28.06
CA SER A 157 23.81 10.63 29.47
C SER A 157 24.59 9.72 30.42
N ASP A 158 24.67 8.42 30.12
CA ASP A 158 25.41 7.44 30.95
C ASP A 158 26.91 7.73 30.96
N ILE A 159 27.49 8.09 29.81
CA ILE A 159 28.88 8.53 29.70
C ILE A 159 29.12 9.78 30.55
N GLN A 160 28.23 10.77 30.47
CA GLN A 160 28.35 12.01 31.25
C GLN A 160 28.25 11.76 32.76
N SER A 161 27.37 10.86 33.20
CA SER A 161 27.28 10.43 34.60
C SER A 161 28.57 9.75 35.05
N THR A 162 29.03 8.77 34.29
CA THR A 162 30.26 8.02 34.59
C THR A 162 31.48 8.95 34.66
N GLN A 163 31.58 9.91 33.74
CA GLN A 163 32.66 10.89 33.72
C GLN A 163 32.62 11.81 34.95
N SER A 164 31.43 12.19 35.42
CA SER A 164 31.25 12.98 36.63
C SER A 164 31.69 12.22 37.88
N ASP A 165 31.35 10.94 37.98
CA ASP A 165 31.76 10.08 39.10
C ASP A 165 33.27 9.83 39.10
N MET A 166 33.86 9.62 37.93
CA MET A 166 35.30 9.44 37.78
C MET A 166 36.07 10.70 38.21
N GLN A 167 35.56 11.90 37.88
CA GLN A 167 36.15 13.16 38.35
C GLN A 167 36.07 13.33 39.87
N LYS A 168 34.99 12.88 40.53
CA LYS A 168 34.89 12.88 41.99
C LYS A 168 35.93 11.96 42.63
N LEU A 169 36.04 10.73 42.14
CA LEU A 169 37.01 9.74 42.63
C LEU A 169 38.46 10.24 42.46
N GLN A 170 38.78 10.90 41.34
CA GLN A 170 40.10 11.50 41.14
C GLN A 170 40.40 12.62 42.15
N LYS A 171 39.41 13.46 42.49
CA LYS A 171 39.57 14.49 43.53
C LYS A 171 39.80 13.86 44.89
N GLU A 172 39.00 12.87 45.26
CA GLU A 172 39.13 12.14 46.54
C GLU A 172 40.49 11.45 46.67
N GLN A 173 40.98 10.79 45.62
CA GLN A 173 42.34 10.22 45.61
C GLN A 173 43.42 11.29 45.76
N GLY A 174 43.28 12.43 45.08
CA GLY A 174 44.22 13.54 45.19
C GLY A 174 44.27 14.15 46.60
N GLU A 175 43.13 14.21 47.29
CA GLU A 175 43.04 14.64 48.68
C GLU A 175 43.65 13.59 49.64
N LEU A 176 43.36 12.31 49.43
CA LEU A 176 43.98 11.22 50.22
C LEU A 176 45.51 11.23 50.08
N ALA A 177 46.03 11.39 48.87
CA ALA A 177 47.47 11.45 48.59
C ALA A 177 48.15 12.65 49.26
N LYS A 178 47.48 13.81 49.30
CA LYS A 178 47.97 14.99 50.04
C LYS A 178 47.94 14.80 51.55
N ASN A 179 46.93 14.09 52.06
CA ASN A 179 46.81 13.82 53.49
C ASN A 179 47.84 12.79 53.95
N THR A 180 48.11 11.75 53.16
CA THR A 180 49.16 10.77 53.46
C THR A 180 50.56 11.38 53.38
N SER A 181 50.83 12.25 52.39
CA SER A 181 52.13 12.95 52.32
C SER A 181 52.36 13.87 53.52
N LYS A 182 51.33 14.58 53.99
CA LYS A 182 51.40 15.39 55.22
C LYS A 182 51.66 14.54 56.46
N LEU A 183 51.03 13.36 56.56
CA LEU A 183 51.23 12.44 57.68
C LEU A 183 52.66 11.86 57.73
N LEU A 184 53.30 11.70 56.57
CA LEU A 184 54.70 11.26 56.45
C LEU A 184 55.70 12.38 56.79
N GLU A 185 55.35 13.66 56.57
CA GLU A 185 56.17 14.81 56.96
C GLU A 185 56.07 15.15 58.47
N GLU A 186 54.99 14.75 59.15
CA GLU A 186 54.77 15.01 60.58
C GLU A 186 55.29 13.91 61.53
N GLN A 187 56.00 12.87 61.04
CA GLN A 187 56.69 11.96 61.96
C GLN A 187 57.83 12.70 62.70
N PRO A 188 57.84 12.73 64.05
CA PRO A 188 58.94 13.34 64.78
C PRO A 188 60.21 12.54 64.47
N LYS A 189 61.25 13.23 63.99
CA LYS A 189 62.61 12.70 63.87
C LYS A 189 63.12 12.31 65.26
N GLN A 190 62.78 11.11 65.73
CA GLN A 190 63.50 10.50 66.84
C GLN A 190 64.80 9.94 66.29
N GLU A 191 65.90 10.55 66.74
CA GLU A 191 67.26 10.13 66.47
C GLU A 191 67.47 8.70 66.98
N ASN A 192 67.39 7.72 66.08
CA ASN A 192 67.81 6.34 66.34
C ASN A 192 69.34 6.22 66.38
N LYS A 193 70.00 7.01 67.23
CA LYS A 193 71.40 6.84 67.63
C LYS A 193 71.41 6.44 69.11
N GLY A 194 71.07 5.20 69.40
CA GLY A 194 71.12 4.73 70.79
C GLY A 194 70.70 3.29 71.01
N PHE A 195 69.92 2.68 70.12
CA PHE A 195 69.46 1.31 70.32
C PHE A 195 70.53 0.27 69.92
N PHE A 196 71.14 0.39 68.74
CA PHE A 196 72.16 -0.56 68.28
C PHE A 196 73.50 -0.45 69.03
N ALA A 197 73.91 0.78 69.41
CA ALA A 197 75.13 0.99 70.19
C ALA A 197 75.04 0.37 71.61
N ARG A 198 73.83 0.33 72.18
CA ARG A 198 73.59 -0.25 73.52
C ARG A 198 73.43 -1.77 73.51
N LEU A 199 73.09 -2.35 72.36
CA LEU A 199 72.94 -3.79 72.18
C LEU A 199 74.25 -4.52 71.85
N PHE A 200 75.22 -3.83 71.24
CA PHE A 200 76.48 -4.47 70.78
C PHE A 200 77.77 -3.89 71.35
N GLY A 201 77.72 -2.94 72.30
CA GLY A 201 78.89 -2.57 73.12
C GLY A 201 80.16 -2.24 72.32
N LEU A 202 80.06 -1.31 71.37
CA LEU A 202 81.17 -0.68 70.67
C LEU A 202 81.12 0.84 70.90
#